data_AF-A0AA43LB09-F1
#
_entry.id   AF-A0AA43LB09-F1
#
_cell.length_a   1.000
_cell.length_b   1.000
_cell.length_c   1.000
_cell.angle_alpha   90.00
_cell.angle_beta   90.00
_cell.angle_gamma   90.00
#
_symmetry.space_group_name_H-M   'P 1'
#
loop_
_entity.id
_entity.type
_entity.pdbx_description
1 polymer ?
#
loop_
_entity_poly.entity_id
_entity_poly.type
_entity_poly.pdbx_seq_one_letter_code
_entity_poly.pdbx_strand_id
1 'polypeptide(L)'
;MNLKDLIGLKKHFLSSFLYKNNHLKERLIMADKVTLSYEGLASQANTVLKQKQEYDALMKKIMTTATNLNSIWEDAAARDFAEKVKSMQKTFDAFGKALEDIGTHMNNVSKSYSELSKNIKNSQKGF
;
A
#
# COMPACT_ATOMS: atom_id res chain seq x y z
N MET A 1 -1.48 -61.07 2.62
CA MET A 1 -0.72 -59.80 2.63
C MET A 1 0.70 -60.12 3.07
N ASN A 2 1.70 -59.83 2.25
CA ASN A 2 3.10 -60.21 2.53
C ASN A 2 3.84 -59.05 3.24
N LEU A 3 5.01 -59.35 3.81
CA LEU A 3 5.82 -58.37 4.57
C LEU A 3 6.25 -57.16 3.71
N LYS A 4 6.43 -57.33 2.40
CA LYS A 4 6.77 -56.24 1.46
C LYS A 4 5.59 -55.29 1.26
N ASP A 5 4.36 -55.80 1.20
CA ASP A 5 3.14 -55.00 1.09
C ASP A 5 2.96 -54.11 2.34
N LEU A 6 3.23 -54.67 3.52
CA LEU A 6 3.13 -53.97 4.81
C LEU A 6 4.15 -52.82 4.94
N ILE A 7 5.37 -53.05 4.44
CA ILE A 7 6.43 -52.03 4.39
C ILE A 7 6.08 -50.92 3.40
N GLY A 8 5.48 -51.27 2.25
CA GLY A 8 5.00 -50.31 1.25
C GLY A 8 3.93 -49.37 1.81
N LEU A 9 2.93 -49.93 2.48
CA LEU A 9 1.86 -49.18 3.17
C LEU A 9 2.42 -48.23 4.23
N LYS A 10 3.38 -48.69 5.05
CA LYS A 10 4.00 -47.87 6.09
C LYS A 10 4.80 -46.69 5.50
N LYS A 11 5.54 -46.93 4.42
CA LYS A 11 6.28 -45.85 3.71
C LYS A 11 5.35 -44.83 3.09
N HIS A 12 4.27 -45.29 2.45
CA HIS A 12 3.29 -44.38 1.83
C HIS A 12 2.56 -43.54 2.88
N PHE A 13 2.14 -44.15 4.00
CA PHE A 13 1.51 -43.42 5.11
C PHE A 13 2.44 -42.36 5.71
N LEU A 14 3.70 -42.70 5.97
CA LEU A 14 4.69 -41.75 6.50
C LEU A 14 4.96 -40.61 5.52
N SER A 15 5.09 -40.89 4.22
CA SER A 15 5.30 -39.87 3.20
C SER A 15 4.12 -38.89 3.11
N SER A 16 2.89 -39.41 3.07
CA SER A 16 1.67 -38.59 3.04
C SER A 16 1.48 -37.77 4.33
N PHE A 17 1.82 -38.33 5.49
CA PHE A 17 1.77 -37.63 6.78
C PHE A 17 2.80 -36.49 6.85
N LEU A 18 4.04 -36.73 6.42
CA LEU A 18 5.09 -35.72 6.40
C LEU A 18 4.78 -34.60 5.39
N TYR A 19 4.26 -34.97 4.22
CA TYR A 19 3.83 -34.00 3.21
C TYR A 19 2.71 -33.09 3.74
N LYS A 20 1.67 -33.67 4.34
CA LYS A 20 0.55 -32.91 4.91
C LYS A 20 1.01 -31.98 6.05
N ASN A 21 1.95 -32.41 6.90
CA ASN A 21 2.49 -31.58 7.97
C ASN A 21 3.37 -30.43 7.46
N ASN A 22 4.18 -30.64 6.42
CA ASN A 22 4.94 -29.56 5.80
C ASN A 22 4.02 -28.53 5.14
N HIS A 23 2.98 -28.97 4.41
CA HIS A 23 1.96 -28.06 3.87
C HIS A 23 1.21 -27.29 4.95
N LEU A 24 0.90 -27.92 6.09
CA LEU A 24 0.28 -27.23 7.22
C LEU A 24 1.22 -26.19 7.84
N LYS A 25 2.52 -26.51 7.99
CA LYS A 25 3.54 -25.55 8.44
C LYS A 25 3.72 -24.40 7.47
N GLU A 26 3.76 -24.66 6.16
CA GLU A 26 3.84 -23.62 5.12
C GLU A 26 2.59 -22.74 5.11
N ARG A 27 1.39 -23.31 5.33
CA ARG A 27 0.16 -22.53 5.47
C ARG A 27 0.14 -21.69 6.75
N LEU A 28 0.69 -22.19 7.85
CA LEU A 28 0.89 -21.42 9.09
C LEU A 28 1.92 -20.30 8.92
N ILE A 29 3.06 -20.57 8.25
CA ILE A 29 4.10 -19.58 7.96
C ILE A 29 3.62 -18.52 6.94
N MET A 30 2.80 -18.91 5.96
CA MET A 30 2.16 -17.95 5.03
C MET A 30 1.06 -17.13 5.71
N ALA A 31 0.35 -17.67 6.70
CA ALA A 31 -0.56 -16.89 7.54
C ALA A 31 0.20 -15.88 8.42
N ASP A 32 1.41 -16.23 8.87
CA ASP A 32 2.28 -15.36 9.69
C ASP A 32 3.02 -14.27 8.90
N LYS A 33 3.15 -14.42 7.57
CA LYS A 33 3.78 -13.42 6.68
C LYS A 33 2.79 -12.38 6.13
N VAL A 34 1.60 -12.30 6.71
CA VAL A 34 0.69 -11.15 6.59
C VAL A 34 0.87 -10.27 7.82
N THR A 35 2.10 -9.77 8.04
CA THR A 35 2.34 -8.64 8.96
C THR A 35 1.99 -7.32 8.30
N LEU A 36 0.91 -7.30 7.52
CA LEU A 36 0.31 -6.05 7.07
C LEU A 36 -0.44 -5.46 8.26
N SER A 37 0.23 -4.62 9.04
CA SER A 37 -0.46 -3.85 10.09
C SER A 37 -1.48 -2.95 9.41
N TYR A 38 -2.75 -3.33 9.42
CA TYR A 38 -3.81 -2.52 8.82
C TYR A 38 -3.88 -1.14 9.52
N GLU A 39 -3.57 -1.08 10.81
CA GLU A 39 -3.37 0.16 11.58
C GLU A 39 -2.18 0.97 11.05
N GLY A 40 -1.04 0.33 10.80
CA GLY A 40 0.14 0.96 10.20
C GLY A 40 -0.13 1.51 8.79
N LEU A 41 -0.87 0.77 7.96
CA LEU A 41 -1.29 1.23 6.64
C LEU A 41 -2.26 2.40 6.70
N ALA A 42 -3.25 2.37 7.59
CA ALA A 42 -4.17 3.49 7.78
C ALA A 42 -3.43 4.74 8.28
N SER A 43 -2.48 4.55 9.21
CA SER A 43 -1.63 5.63 9.71
C SER A 43 -0.81 6.25 8.58
N GLN A 44 -0.16 5.43 7.74
CA GLN A 44 0.62 5.96 6.62
C GLN A 44 -0.24 6.56 5.51
N ALA A 45 -1.41 5.99 5.23
CA ALA A 45 -2.39 6.60 4.34
C ALA A 45 -2.75 8.03 4.78
N ASN A 46 -3.03 8.22 6.06
CA ASN A 46 -3.33 9.54 6.63
C ASN A 46 -2.12 10.49 6.52
N THR A 47 -0.91 10.00 6.78
CA THR A 47 0.33 10.79 6.61
C THR A 47 0.48 11.27 5.17
N VAL A 48 0.32 10.38 4.18
CA VAL A 48 0.47 10.74 2.76
C VAL A 48 -0.63 11.70 2.31
N LEU A 49 -1.88 11.49 2.74
CA LEU A 49 -2.98 12.40 2.42
C LEU A 49 -2.78 13.79 3.03
N LYS A 50 -2.20 13.87 4.24
CA LYS A 50 -1.80 15.15 4.84
C LYS A 50 -0.67 15.82 4.05
N GLN A 51 0.34 15.06 3.64
CA GLN A 51 1.43 15.56 2.79
C GLN A 51 0.90 16.08 1.44
N LYS A 52 -0.12 15.44 0.86
CA LYS A 52 -0.82 15.94 -0.34
C LYS A 52 -1.44 17.32 -0.08
N GLN A 53 -2.13 17.50 1.04
CA GLN A 53 -2.73 18.79 1.39
C GLN A 53 -1.68 19.89 1.55
N GLU A 54 -0.56 19.58 2.22
CA GLU A 54 0.57 20.49 2.39
C GLU A 54 1.23 20.83 1.04
N TYR A 55 1.38 19.82 0.18
CA TYR A 55 1.87 19.95 -1.19
C TYR A 55 0.99 20.86 -2.05
N ASP A 56 -0.33 20.61 -2.08
CA ASP A 56 -1.30 21.41 -2.85
C ASP A 56 -1.28 22.87 -2.38
N ALA A 57 -1.22 23.10 -1.07
CA ALA A 57 -1.11 24.42 -0.48
C ALA A 57 0.19 25.14 -0.87
N LEU A 58 1.32 24.43 -0.88
CA LEU A 58 2.60 24.96 -1.31
C LEU A 58 2.60 25.31 -2.80
N MET A 59 2.12 24.40 -3.66
CA MET A 59 2.04 24.64 -5.10
C MET A 59 1.17 25.84 -5.42
N LYS A 60 0.02 25.98 -4.74
CA LYS A 60 -0.84 27.17 -4.87
C LYS A 60 -0.09 28.45 -4.51
N LYS A 61 0.70 28.46 -3.43
CA LYS A 61 1.52 29.62 -3.04
C LYS A 61 2.56 29.96 -4.11
N ILE A 62 3.27 28.97 -4.64
CA ILE A 62 4.28 29.17 -5.68
C ILE A 62 3.65 29.74 -6.96
N MET A 63 2.51 29.21 -7.39
CA MET A 63 1.77 29.73 -8.56
C MET A 63 1.34 31.19 -8.36
N THR A 64 0.86 31.53 -7.16
CA THR A 64 0.52 32.92 -6.81
C THR A 64 1.76 33.81 -6.82
N THR A 65 2.87 33.37 -6.23
CA THR A 65 4.13 34.13 -6.24
C THR A 65 4.63 34.36 -7.67
N ALA A 66 4.63 33.34 -8.52
CA ALA A 66 5.00 33.45 -9.92
C ALA A 66 4.12 34.46 -10.68
N THR A 67 2.81 34.44 -10.43
CA THR A 67 1.87 35.39 -11.03
C THR A 67 2.10 36.83 -10.54
N ASN A 68 2.29 37.01 -9.23
CA ASN A 68 2.50 38.32 -8.62
C ASN A 68 3.85 38.92 -9.00
N LEU A 69 4.91 38.10 -9.09
CA LEU A 69 6.25 38.55 -9.50
C LEU A 69 6.18 39.19 -10.89
N ASN A 70 5.47 38.54 -11.82
CA ASN A 70 5.26 39.06 -13.16
C ASN A 70 4.47 40.39 -13.22
N SER A 71 3.69 40.72 -12.18
CA SER A 71 2.98 42.02 -12.09
C SER A 71 3.77 43.15 -11.42
N ILE A 72 4.78 42.81 -10.62
CA ILE A 72 5.58 43.78 -9.84
C ILE A 72 6.88 44.11 -10.57
N TRP A 73 7.46 43.13 -11.25
CA TRP A 73 8.77 43.22 -11.88
C TRP A 73 8.68 42.59 -13.28
N GLU A 74 8.27 43.38 -14.29
CA GLU A 74 8.24 42.95 -15.70
C GLU A 74 9.64 42.98 -16.32
N ASP A 75 10.51 42.05 -15.90
CA ASP A 75 11.75 41.76 -16.63
C ASP A 75 11.78 40.33 -17.18
N ALA A 76 12.79 40.02 -18.00
CA ALA A 76 12.94 38.73 -18.64
C ALA A 76 13.05 37.56 -17.63
N ALA A 77 13.71 37.75 -16.50
CA ALA A 77 13.88 36.72 -15.47
C ALA A 77 12.56 36.40 -14.74
N ALA A 78 11.73 37.41 -14.47
CA ALA A 78 10.42 37.21 -13.85
C ALA A 78 9.46 36.45 -14.78
N ARG A 79 9.46 36.80 -16.07
CA ARG A 79 8.70 36.08 -17.11
C ARG A 79 9.18 34.65 -17.26
N ASP A 80 10.49 34.43 -17.35
CA ASP A 80 11.07 33.09 -17.46
C ASP A 80 10.70 32.21 -16.26
N PHE A 81 10.75 32.77 -15.04
CA PHE A 81 10.32 32.05 -13.85
C PHE A 81 8.83 31.67 -13.90
N ALA A 82 7.96 32.63 -14.25
CA ALA A 82 6.52 32.39 -14.33
C ALA A 82 6.15 31.36 -15.41
N GLU A 83 6.78 31.45 -16.58
CA GLU A 83 6.62 30.48 -17.67
C GLU A 83 7.12 29.10 -17.27
N LYS A 84 8.27 29.01 -16.57
CA LYS A 84 8.80 27.74 -16.09
C LYS A 84 7.86 27.08 -15.08
N VAL A 85 7.40 27.83 -14.08
CA VAL A 85 6.44 27.34 -13.08
C VAL A 85 5.15 26.87 -13.75
N LYS A 86 4.62 27.63 -14.70
CA LYS A 86 3.43 27.26 -15.47
C LYS A 86 3.65 26.01 -16.32
N SER A 87 4.83 25.85 -16.92
CA SER A 87 5.17 24.65 -17.71
C SER A 87 5.19 23.37 -16.86
N MET A 88 5.54 23.50 -15.58
CA MET A 88 5.59 22.39 -14.62
C MET A 88 4.24 22.04 -14.01
N GLN A 89 3.18 22.83 -14.26
CA GLN A 89 1.86 22.63 -13.66
C GLN A 89 1.33 21.21 -13.85
N LYS A 90 1.47 20.63 -15.05
CA LYS A 90 1.05 19.25 -15.31
C LYS A 90 1.82 18.23 -14.47
N THR A 91 3.12 18.45 -14.26
CA THR A 91 3.94 17.59 -13.40
C THR A 91 3.51 17.72 -11.94
N PHE A 92 3.15 18.92 -11.50
CA PHE A 92 2.65 19.14 -10.15
C PHE A 92 1.32 18.46 -9.91
N ASP A 93 0.38 18.60 -10.85
CA ASP A 93 -0.92 17.94 -10.80
C ASP A 93 -0.76 16.41 -10.78
N ALA A 94 0.14 15.87 -11.61
CA ALA A 94 0.42 14.44 -11.66
C ALA A 94 1.00 13.91 -10.33
N PHE A 95 1.90 14.67 -9.70
CA PHE A 95 2.47 14.30 -8.41
C PHE A 95 1.42 14.36 -7.29
N GLY A 96 0.62 15.42 -7.24
CA GLY A 96 -0.50 15.53 -6.29
C GLY A 96 -1.50 14.37 -6.42
N LYS A 97 -1.82 13.99 -7.66
CA LYS A 97 -2.66 12.81 -7.95
C LYS A 97 -2.01 11.50 -7.48
N ALA A 98 -0.71 11.32 -7.69
CA ALA A 98 0.00 10.13 -7.23
C ALA A 98 -0.04 9.98 -5.69
N LEU A 99 0.10 11.08 -4.94
CA LEU A 99 -0.04 11.08 -3.48
C LEU A 99 -1.47 10.70 -3.04
N GLU A 100 -2.48 11.22 -3.73
CA GLU A 100 -3.88 10.87 -3.47
C GLU A 100 -4.18 9.40 -3.77
N ASP A 101 -3.74 8.91 -4.93
CA ASP A 101 -3.99 7.55 -5.38
C ASP A 101 -3.35 6.54 -4.42
N ILE A 102 -2.09 6.76 -4.01
CA ILE A 102 -1.42 5.85 -3.08
C ILE A 102 -2.00 5.91 -1.66
N GLY A 103 -2.34 7.10 -1.16
CA GLY A 103 -3.00 7.25 0.15
C GLY A 103 -4.37 6.57 0.19
N THR A 104 -5.16 6.73 -0.88
CA THR A 104 -6.45 6.05 -1.03
C THR A 104 -6.30 4.55 -1.12
N HIS A 105 -5.32 4.07 -1.90
CA HIS A 105 -5.03 2.64 -2.02
C HIS A 105 -4.66 2.02 -0.68
N MET A 106 -3.77 2.65 0.10
CA MET A 106 -3.40 2.18 1.44
C MET A 106 -4.60 2.11 2.40
N ASN A 107 -5.49 3.09 2.35
CA ASN A 107 -6.73 3.08 3.14
C ASN A 107 -7.67 1.94 2.75
N ASN A 108 -7.83 1.68 1.44
CA ASN A 108 -8.67 0.59 0.95
C ASN A 108 -8.12 -0.76 1.36
N VAL A 109 -6.80 -0.96 1.21
CA VAL A 109 -6.11 -2.17 1.67
C VAL A 109 -6.31 -2.35 3.17
N SER A 110 -6.06 -1.31 3.99
CA SER A 110 -6.28 -1.37 5.45
C SER A 110 -7.71 -1.83 5.82
N LYS A 111 -8.73 -1.27 5.16
CA LYS A 111 -10.14 -1.67 5.39
C LYS A 111 -10.39 -3.14 5.05
N SER A 112 -9.98 -3.59 3.87
CA SER A 112 -10.15 -4.98 3.44
C SER A 112 -9.48 -5.97 4.40
N TYR A 113 -8.28 -5.65 4.89
CA TYR A 113 -7.59 -6.49 5.87
C TYR A 113 -8.27 -6.47 7.26
N SER A 114 -8.79 -5.33 7.69
CA SER A 114 -9.55 -5.22 8.94
C SER A 114 -10.82 -6.08 8.90
N GLU A 115 -11.55 -6.05 7.79
CA GLU A 115 -12.75 -6.86 7.56
C GLU A 115 -12.42 -8.35 7.52
N LEU A 116 -11.38 -8.74 6.78
CA LEU A 116 -10.92 -10.13 6.73
C LEU A 116 -10.56 -10.66 8.12
N SER A 117 -9.83 -9.87 8.92
CA SER A 117 -9.45 -10.22 10.30
C SER A 117 -10.68 -10.44 11.20
N LYS A 118 -11.70 -9.57 11.09
CA LYS A 118 -12.95 -9.72 11.84
C LYS A 118 -13.70 -11.00 11.43
N ASN A 119 -13.77 -11.29 10.14
CA ASN A 119 -14.45 -12.48 9.63
C ASN A 119 -13.78 -13.76 10.13
N ILE A 120 -12.44 -13.83 10.09
CA ILE A 120 -11.69 -14.98 10.61
C ILE A 120 -11.94 -15.17 12.12
N LYS A 121 -11.89 -14.09 12.92
CA LYS A 121 -12.17 -14.16 14.37
C LYS A 121 -13.59 -14.65 14.66
N ASN A 122 -14.57 -14.21 13.89
CA ASN A 122 -15.95 -14.62 14.06
C ASN A 122 -16.16 -16.09 13.67
N SER A 123 -15.53 -16.56 12.60
CA SER A 123 -15.58 -17.98 12.21
C SER A 123 -14.93 -18.89 13.26
N GLN A 124 -13.86 -18.46 13.92
CA GLN A 124 -13.21 -19.22 14.99
C GLN A 124 -14.02 -19.32 16.29
N LYS A 125 -14.92 -18.37 16.55
CA LYS A 125 -15.82 -18.39 17.72
C LYS A 125 -17.09 -19.25 17.51
N GLY A 126 -17.34 -19.66 16.27
CA GLY A 126 -18.49 -20.50 15.90
C GLY A 126 -18.20 -22.01 15.84
N PHE A 127 -16.97 -22.42 16.18
CA PHE A 127 -16.55 -23.81 16.41
C PHE A 127 -16.19 -24.01 17.88
#